data_AF-A0A0R3QUL7-F1
#
_entry.id   AF-A0A0R3QUL7-F1
#
_cell.length_a   1.000
_cell.length_b   1.000
_cell.length_c   1.000
_cell.angle_alpha   90.00
_cell.angle_beta   90.00
_cell.angle_gamma   90.00
#
_symmetry.space_group_name_H-M   'P 1'
#
loop_
_entity.id
_entity.type
_entity.pdbx_description
1 polymer ?
#
loop_
_entity_poly.entity_id
_entity_poly.type
_entity_poly.pdbx_seq_one_letter_code
_entity_poly.pdbx_strand_id
1 'polypeptide(L)'
;NILLPRSSSGNIITPSITQRDSPSATNASRLVIIDFEYASYNHRGFDFANHFVEYSINYDVDKAPFYEIDEYQFPSDELQYDFFVSYLNELEPFSSMAELLLQETRPFIPVSHFFWGVWGLLQVEVSPVDFGFAEYGRDRLGLYYKNKHLLQQLLEDSN
;
A
#
# COMPACT_ATOMS: atom_id res chain seq x y z
N ASN A 1 -4.76 -4.08 -7.06
CA ASN A 1 -3.81 -4.38 -5.96
C ASN A 1 -3.07 -5.72 -6.08
N ILE A 2 -3.19 -6.43 -7.20
CA ILE A 2 -2.09 -7.04 -7.97
C ILE A 2 -2.77 -7.28 -9.32
N LEU A 3 -2.44 -6.44 -10.29
CA LEU A 3 -2.64 -6.75 -11.70
C LEU A 3 -1.37 -6.26 -12.38
N LEU A 4 -0.41 -7.17 -12.54
CA LEU A 4 0.63 -6.98 -13.54
C LEU A 4 0.12 -7.58 -14.85
N PRO A 5 0.29 -6.83 -15.95
CA PRO A 5 1.54 -6.97 -16.67
C PRO A 5 2.22 -5.62 -16.86
N ARG A 6 3.43 -5.51 -16.29
CA ARG A 6 4.45 -4.52 -16.64
C ARG A 6 4.00 -3.06 -16.55
N SER A 7 3.89 -2.58 -15.32
CA SER A 7 4.15 -1.17 -15.01
C SER A 7 4.52 -1.08 -13.55
N SER A 8 5.61 -0.37 -13.26
CA SER A 8 6.16 -0.04 -11.94
C SER A 8 5.19 0.70 -11.00
N SER A 9 3.92 0.82 -11.37
CA SER A 9 2.90 1.65 -10.74
C SER A 9 1.51 1.03 -10.95
N GLY A 10 1.30 -0.22 -10.52
CA GLY A 10 0.11 -1.02 -10.83
C GLY A 10 -1.25 -0.35 -10.58
N ASN A 11 -1.34 0.68 -9.73
CA ASN A 11 -2.58 1.45 -9.51
C ASN A 11 -2.42 2.98 -9.65
N ILE A 12 -1.27 3.48 -10.13
CA ILE A 12 -0.99 4.92 -10.25
C ILE A 12 -0.44 5.21 -11.65
N ILE A 13 -1.09 6.09 -12.40
CA ILE A 13 -0.60 6.52 -13.72
C ILE A 13 -0.20 7.99 -13.73
N THR A 14 0.88 8.30 -14.44
CA THR A 14 1.23 9.67 -14.85
C THR A 14 0.70 9.91 -16.26
N PRO A 15 -0.26 10.83 -16.48
CA PRO A 15 -0.72 11.18 -17.82
C PRO A 15 0.47 11.65 -18.68
N SER A 16 0.64 11.08 -19.87
CA SER A 16 1.61 11.59 -20.84
C SER A 16 1.23 13.02 -21.25
N ILE A 17 2.21 13.92 -21.25
CA ILE A 17 2.04 15.32 -21.65
C ILE A 17 1.87 15.37 -23.18
N THR A 18 0.66 15.09 -23.65
CA THR A 18 0.21 15.43 -25.01
C THR A 18 -1.19 16.01 -24.95
N GLN A 19 -1.33 17.11 -24.20
CA GLN A 19 -2.37 18.15 -24.38
C GLN A 19 -2.22 19.17 -23.24
N ARG A 20 -1.56 20.30 -23.54
CA ARG A 20 -2.00 21.66 -23.17
C ARG A 20 -0.91 22.67 -23.51
N ASP A 21 -1.15 23.43 -24.58
CA ASP A 21 -0.56 24.76 -24.76
C ASP A 21 -1.10 25.68 -23.66
N SER A 22 -0.35 25.84 -22.56
CA SER A 22 -0.61 26.86 -21.53
C SER A 22 0.69 27.16 -20.76
N PRO A 23 1.33 28.32 -20.96
CA PRO A 23 2.68 28.61 -20.44
C PRO A 23 2.68 29.14 -18.99
N SER A 24 1.85 28.59 -18.10
CA SER A 24 1.79 29.05 -16.71
C SER A 24 1.21 28.00 -15.76
N ALA A 25 1.98 26.94 -15.49
CA ALA A 25 1.92 26.19 -14.24
C ALA A 25 3.23 25.41 -14.14
N THR A 26 3.86 25.41 -12.97
CA THR A 26 4.97 24.54 -12.61
C THR A 26 4.70 23.10 -13.09
N ASN A 27 5.69 22.47 -13.73
CA ASN A 27 5.64 21.11 -14.29
C ASN A 27 5.48 20.04 -13.18
N ALA A 28 4.35 20.03 -12.47
CA ALA A 28 3.99 18.96 -11.57
C ALA A 28 3.35 17.84 -12.38
N SER A 29 4.03 16.69 -12.46
CA SER A 29 3.46 15.45 -12.99
C SER A 29 2.21 15.11 -12.18
N ARG A 30 1.04 15.13 -12.83
CA ARG A 30 -0.24 14.75 -12.21
C ARG A 30 -0.24 13.24 -11.97
N LEU A 31 -0.55 12.80 -10.76
CA LEU A 31 -0.82 11.40 -10.46
C LEU A 31 -2.32 11.12 -10.55
N VAL A 32 -2.69 9.95 -11.06
CA VAL A 32 -4.08 9.48 -11.10
C VAL A 32 -4.13 8.06 -10.54
N ILE A 33 -5.01 7.84 -9.56
CA ILE A 33 -5.29 6.52 -8.98
C ILE A 33 -6.32 5.82 -9.87
N ILE A 34 -6.09 4.55 -10.18
CA ILE A 34 -6.95 3.72 -11.03
C ILE A 34 -7.27 2.37 -10.35
N ASP A 35 -8.07 1.53 -11.02
CA ASP A 35 -8.37 0.15 -10.60
C ASP A 35 -8.98 -0.01 -9.20
N PHE A 36 -10.19 0.55 -9.05
CA PHE A 36 -11.01 0.52 -7.82
C PHE A 36 -11.74 -0.82 -7.58
N GLU A 37 -11.22 -1.93 -8.07
CA GLU A 37 -11.83 -3.27 -7.98
C GLU A 37 -12.05 -3.75 -6.53
N TYR A 38 -11.20 -3.31 -5.60
CA TYR A 38 -11.31 -3.60 -4.15
C TYR A 38 -11.80 -2.39 -3.34
N ALA A 39 -12.23 -1.31 -4.00
CA ALA A 39 -12.67 -0.12 -3.31
C ALA A 39 -13.97 -0.36 -2.54
N SER A 40 -14.01 0.09 -1.30
CA SER A 40 -15.16 0.01 -0.42
C SER A 40 -15.07 1.04 0.69
N TYR A 41 -16.14 1.23 1.46
CA TYR A 41 -16.04 1.94 2.73
C TYR A 41 -15.17 1.12 3.69
N ASN A 42 -14.12 1.74 4.24
CA ASN A 42 -13.18 1.09 5.14
C ASN A 42 -12.55 2.10 6.11
N HIS A 43 -11.81 1.61 7.09
CA HIS A 43 -10.92 2.42 7.92
C HIS A 43 -9.78 2.97 7.07
N ARG A 44 -9.59 4.29 7.07
CA ARG A 44 -8.49 4.95 6.33
C ARG A 44 -7.10 4.42 6.71
N GLY A 45 -6.92 4.01 7.97
CA GLY A 45 -5.69 3.35 8.45
C GLY A 45 -5.33 2.10 7.64
N PHE A 46 -6.30 1.39 7.07
CA PHE A 46 -6.03 0.26 6.18
C PHE A 46 -5.42 0.71 4.85
N ASP A 47 -5.95 1.75 4.21
CA ASP A 47 -5.39 2.26 2.95
C ASP A 47 -3.96 2.75 3.15
N PHE A 48 -3.70 3.48 4.25
CA PHE A 48 -2.36 3.96 4.59
C PHE A 48 -1.40 2.79 4.88
N ALA A 49 -1.80 1.86 5.73
CA ALA A 49 -0.96 0.71 6.07
C ALA A 49 -0.68 -0.15 4.83
N ASN A 50 -1.69 -0.37 3.99
CA ASN A 50 -1.51 -1.09 2.75
C ASN A 50 -0.53 -0.36 1.82
N HIS A 51 -0.71 0.95 1.64
CA HIS A 51 0.20 1.76 0.82
C HIS A 51 1.65 1.67 1.29
N PHE A 52 1.90 1.78 2.59
CA PHE A 52 3.25 1.67 3.16
C PHE A 52 3.83 0.26 3.06
N VAL A 53 3.00 -0.79 3.22
CA VAL A 53 3.44 -2.17 3.00
C VAL A 53 3.88 -2.41 1.56
N GLU A 54 3.23 -1.78 0.57
CA GLU A 54 3.62 -1.90 -0.85
C GLU A 54 5.00 -1.32 -1.16
N TYR A 55 5.55 -0.41 -0.34
CA TYR A 55 6.94 0.06 -0.52
C TYR A 55 7.95 -1.09 -0.40
N SER A 56 7.62 -2.10 0.42
CA SER A 56 8.47 -3.26 0.66
C SER A 56 8.28 -4.37 -0.36
N ILE A 57 7.39 -4.24 -1.35
CA ILE A 57 7.07 -5.31 -2.30
C ILE A 57 7.35 -4.86 -3.72
N ASN A 58 8.38 -5.44 -4.33
CA ASN A 58 8.68 -5.24 -5.74
C ASN A 58 8.04 -6.35 -6.57
N TYR A 59 7.18 -5.99 -7.52
CA TYR A 59 6.59 -6.95 -8.46
C TYR A 59 7.28 -6.95 -9.85
N ASP A 60 8.22 -6.03 -10.11
CA ASP A 60 9.00 -5.99 -11.35
C ASP A 60 10.20 -6.93 -11.23
N VAL A 61 9.93 -8.24 -11.16
CA VAL A 61 10.92 -9.30 -10.99
C VAL A 61 10.75 -10.34 -12.08
N ASP A 62 11.76 -10.50 -12.93
CA ASP A 62 11.71 -11.41 -14.10
C ASP A 62 11.77 -12.91 -13.75
N LYS A 63 12.10 -13.25 -12.50
CA LYS A 63 12.27 -14.63 -12.04
C LYS A 63 11.21 -15.00 -11.02
N ALA A 64 10.74 -16.25 -11.07
CA ALA A 64 9.87 -16.81 -10.04
C ALA A 64 10.44 -16.54 -8.63
N PRO A 65 9.61 -16.11 -7.67
CA PRO A 65 8.13 -16.09 -7.71
C PRO A 65 7.50 -14.85 -8.36
N PHE A 66 8.28 -14.05 -9.09
CA PHE A 66 7.86 -12.81 -9.79
C PHE A 66 7.49 -11.66 -8.85
N TYR A 67 7.98 -11.73 -7.61
CA TYR A 67 8.03 -10.62 -6.67
C TYR A 67 9.25 -10.78 -5.74
N GLU A 68 9.60 -9.71 -5.06
CA GLU A 68 10.58 -9.68 -3.97
C GLU A 68 10.03 -8.82 -2.82
N ILE A 69 10.28 -9.25 -1.58
CA ILE A 69 9.94 -8.46 -0.40
C ILE A 69 11.23 -8.01 0.28
N ASP A 70 11.42 -6.69 0.35
CA ASP A 70 12.50 -6.05 1.11
C ASP A 70 11.91 -5.19 2.23
N GLU A 71 11.90 -5.74 3.45
CA GLU A 71 11.40 -5.04 4.63
C GLU A 71 12.18 -3.76 4.95
N TYR A 72 13.42 -3.60 4.45
CA TYR A 72 14.20 -2.37 4.64
C TYR A 72 13.67 -1.19 3.79
N GLN A 73 12.85 -1.45 2.77
CA GLN A 73 12.17 -0.39 2.00
C GLN A 73 10.91 0.13 2.69
N PHE A 74 10.47 -0.48 3.79
CA PHE A 74 9.31 0.02 4.53
C PHE A 74 9.58 1.48 4.97
N PRO A 75 8.66 2.42 4.73
CA PRO A 75 8.93 3.83 4.96
C PRO A 75 9.21 4.11 6.43
N SER A 76 10.23 4.93 6.71
CA SER A 76 10.53 5.37 8.07
C SER A 76 9.36 6.15 8.68
N ASP A 77 9.29 6.22 10.01
CA ASP A 77 8.27 7.01 10.71
C ASP A 77 8.29 8.49 10.26
N GLU A 78 9.47 9.04 9.93
CA GLU A 78 9.62 10.39 9.37
C GLU A 78 8.97 10.53 8.00
N LEU A 79 9.19 9.56 7.10
CA LEU A 79 8.57 9.59 5.77
C LEU A 79 7.05 9.39 5.83
N GLN A 80 6.57 8.52 6.72
CA GLN A 80 5.14 8.34 6.97
C GLN A 80 4.52 9.62 7.57
N TYR A 81 5.23 10.29 8.48
CA TYR A 81 4.80 11.57 9.06
C TYR A 81 4.63 12.64 7.96
N ASP A 82 5.62 12.80 7.09
CA ASP A 82 5.58 13.75 5.98
C ASP A 82 4.46 13.44 4.97
N PHE A 83 4.20 12.16 4.72
CA PHE A 83 3.04 11.71 3.94
C PHE A 83 1.73 12.18 4.59
N PHE A 84 1.59 12.00 5.91
CA PHE A 84 0.38 12.42 6.64
C PHE A 84 0.22 13.92 6.73
N VAL A 85 1.30 14.68 6.90
CA VAL A 85 1.26 16.15 6.82
C VAL A 85 0.72 16.59 5.46
N SER A 86 1.20 15.98 4.38
CA SER A 86 0.73 16.29 3.02
C SER A 86 -0.73 15.90 2.80
N TYR A 87 -1.13 14.71 3.26
CA TYR A 87 -2.51 14.24 3.22
C TYR A 87 -3.47 15.17 3.99
N LEU A 88 -3.09 15.57 5.20
CA LEU A 88 -3.90 16.47 6.02
C LEU A 88 -4.03 17.84 5.37
N ASN A 89 -2.92 18.42 4.88
CA ASN A 89 -2.93 19.72 4.21
C ASN A 89 -3.85 19.79 2.99
N GLU A 90 -4.09 18.66 2.30
CA GLU A 90 -5.05 18.59 1.19
C GLU A 90 -6.50 18.58 1.67
N LEU A 91 -6.79 18.02 2.85
CA LEU A 91 -8.14 17.99 3.42
C LEU A 91 -8.49 19.32 4.08
N GLU A 92 -7.70 19.75 5.06
CA GLU A 92 -7.79 21.04 5.76
C GLU A 92 -6.42 21.37 6.39
N PRO A 93 -6.00 22.64 6.50
CA PRO A 93 -4.66 23.02 6.95
C PRO A 93 -4.42 22.85 8.48
N PHE A 94 -4.51 21.61 8.98
CA PHE A 94 -4.22 21.22 10.35
C PHE A 94 -3.18 20.11 10.39
N SER A 95 -1.90 20.48 10.30
CA SER A 95 -0.76 19.55 10.32
C SER A 95 -0.53 18.85 11.66
N SER A 96 -1.15 19.30 12.76
CA SER A 96 -0.87 18.81 14.11
C SER A 96 -1.41 17.40 14.41
N MET A 97 -2.11 16.76 13.47
CA MET A 97 -2.72 15.43 13.66
C MET A 97 -1.95 14.29 12.97
N ALA A 98 -0.82 14.58 12.32
CA ALA A 98 -0.05 13.56 11.60
C ALA A 98 0.43 12.42 12.51
N GLU A 99 0.82 12.73 13.76
CA GLU A 99 1.20 11.73 14.75
C GLU A 99 0.03 10.79 15.10
N LEU A 100 -1.20 11.30 15.17
CA LEU A 100 -2.37 10.46 15.44
C LEU A 100 -2.64 9.52 14.26
N LEU A 101 -2.41 9.95 13.03
CA LEU A 101 -2.55 9.10 11.85
C LEU A 101 -1.50 7.98 11.80
N LEU A 102 -0.27 8.24 12.27
CA LEU A 102 0.73 7.19 12.45
C LEU A 102 0.20 6.10 13.39
N GLN A 103 -0.25 6.49 14.59
CA GLN A 103 -0.76 5.53 15.57
C GLN A 103 -2.02 4.81 15.08
N GLU A 104 -2.94 5.51 14.40
CA GLU A 104 -4.14 4.92 13.78
C GLU A 104 -3.79 3.87 12.72
N THR A 105 -2.72 4.08 11.96
CA THR A 105 -2.32 3.24 10.82
C THR A 105 -1.62 1.96 11.26
N ARG A 106 -0.77 2.02 12.29
CA ARG A 106 0.10 0.90 12.72
C ARG A 106 -0.64 -0.43 12.93
N PRO A 107 -1.82 -0.49 13.59
CA PRO A 107 -2.54 -1.75 13.78
C PRO A 107 -2.99 -2.41 12.48
N PHE A 108 -3.13 -1.65 11.39
CA PHE A 108 -3.58 -2.16 10.09
C PHE A 108 -2.47 -2.78 9.24
N ILE A 109 -1.19 -2.61 9.61
CA ILE A 109 -0.06 -3.27 8.93
C ILE A 109 -0.24 -4.81 8.91
N PRO A 110 -0.41 -5.50 10.05
CA PRO A 110 -0.70 -6.93 10.03
C PRO A 110 -2.04 -7.24 9.35
N VAL A 111 -3.03 -6.35 9.39
CA VAL A 111 -4.32 -6.56 8.72
C VAL A 111 -4.17 -6.61 7.19
N SER A 112 -3.37 -5.72 6.59
CA SER A 112 -3.03 -5.77 5.16
C SER A 112 -2.31 -7.06 4.80
N HIS A 113 -1.31 -7.47 5.59
CA HIS A 113 -0.61 -8.73 5.39
C HIS A 113 -1.54 -9.95 5.47
N PHE A 114 -2.47 -9.98 6.43
CA PHE A 114 -3.46 -11.05 6.53
C PHE A 114 -4.40 -11.08 5.33
N PHE A 115 -4.94 -9.92 4.95
CA PHE A 115 -5.88 -9.79 3.83
C PHE A 115 -5.26 -10.31 2.52
N TRP A 116 -4.08 -9.80 2.14
CA TRP A 116 -3.41 -10.22 0.91
C TRP A 116 -2.77 -11.60 1.00
N GLY A 117 -2.44 -12.06 2.20
CA GLY A 117 -1.98 -13.43 2.44
C GLY A 117 -3.07 -14.45 2.13
N VAL A 118 -4.28 -14.26 2.66
CA VAL A 118 -5.43 -15.12 2.37
C VAL A 118 -5.84 -15.01 0.91
N TRP A 119 -5.88 -13.79 0.35
CA TRP A 119 -6.15 -13.59 -1.07
C TRP A 119 -5.14 -14.34 -1.95
N GLY A 120 -3.85 -14.25 -1.64
CA GLY A 120 -2.79 -14.94 -2.39
C GLY A 120 -2.98 -16.45 -2.39
N LEU A 121 -3.27 -17.06 -1.23
CA LEU A 121 -3.54 -18.49 -1.15
C LEU A 121 -4.78 -18.91 -1.95
N LEU A 122 -5.82 -18.08 -2.00
CA LEU A 122 -6.99 -18.34 -2.84
C LEU A 122 -6.65 -18.27 -4.34
N GLN A 123 -5.82 -17.30 -4.75
CA GLN A 123 -5.43 -17.11 -6.15
C GLN A 123 -4.66 -18.31 -6.73
N VAL A 124 -4.02 -19.14 -5.91
CA VAL A 124 -3.38 -20.40 -6.35
C VAL A 124 -4.34 -21.28 -7.15
N GLU A 125 -5.61 -21.34 -6.73
CA GLU A 125 -6.60 -22.24 -7.33
C GLU A 125 -7.44 -21.56 -8.43
N VAL A 126 -7.52 -20.23 -8.44
CA VAL A 126 -8.49 -19.50 -9.28
C VAL A 126 -7.85 -18.59 -10.33
N SER A 127 -6.57 -18.25 -10.17
CA SER A 127 -5.91 -17.28 -11.05
C SER A 127 -5.22 -17.97 -12.23
N PRO A 128 -5.42 -17.49 -13.47
CA PRO A 128 -4.65 -17.94 -14.62
C PRO A 128 -3.30 -17.22 -14.76
N VAL A 129 -2.98 -16.27 -13.87
CA VAL A 129 -1.76 -15.46 -13.95
C VAL A 129 -0.56 -16.27 -13.50
N ASP A 130 0.54 -16.21 -14.26
CA ASP A 130 1.82 -16.83 -13.90
C ASP A 130 2.54 -15.96 -12.85
N PHE A 131 2.12 -16.13 -11.60
CA PHE A 131 2.66 -15.45 -10.43
C PHE A 131 2.77 -16.44 -9.28
N GLY A 132 3.80 -16.31 -8.44
CA GLY A 132 4.02 -17.19 -7.28
C GLY A 132 3.03 -16.94 -6.13
N PHE A 133 1.74 -17.14 -6.36
CA PHE A 133 0.66 -16.88 -5.40
C PHE A 133 0.80 -17.67 -4.10
N ALA A 134 1.33 -18.89 -4.19
CA ALA A 134 1.47 -19.78 -3.04
C ALA A 134 2.59 -19.29 -2.11
N GLU A 135 3.72 -18.86 -2.68
CA GLU A 135 4.83 -18.21 -1.98
C GLU A 135 4.37 -16.87 -1.40
N TYR A 136 3.73 -16.04 -2.23
CA TYR A 136 3.24 -14.72 -1.84
C TYR A 136 2.28 -14.81 -0.65
N GLY A 137 1.29 -15.70 -0.73
CA GLY A 137 0.34 -15.92 0.36
C GLY A 137 1.02 -16.33 1.66
N ARG A 138 2.03 -17.20 1.60
CA ARG A 138 2.79 -17.65 2.77
C ARG A 138 3.68 -16.56 3.35
N ASP A 139 4.39 -15.81 2.51
CA ASP A 139 5.26 -14.72 2.96
C ASP A 139 4.46 -13.62 3.63
N ARG A 140 3.34 -13.20 3.01
CA ARG A 140 2.41 -12.23 3.59
C ARG A 140 1.84 -12.71 4.93
N LEU A 141 1.44 -13.99 5.05
CA LEU A 141 1.00 -14.54 6.34
C LEU A 141 2.13 -14.61 7.38
N GLY A 142 3.37 -14.88 6.96
CA GLY A 142 4.56 -14.79 7.82
C GLY A 142 4.72 -13.39 8.41
N LEU A 143 4.60 -12.35 7.56
CA LEU A 143 4.64 -10.95 7.97
C LEU A 143 3.45 -10.55 8.85
N TYR A 144 2.26 -11.12 8.63
CA TYR A 144 1.14 -10.98 9.56
C TYR A 144 1.53 -11.45 10.97
N TYR A 145 2.05 -12.68 11.10
CA TYR A 145 2.42 -13.21 12.42
C TYR A 145 3.57 -12.42 13.07
N LYS A 146 4.54 -11.95 12.27
CA LYS A 146 5.62 -11.06 12.73
C LYS A 146 5.08 -9.76 13.34
N ASN A 147 4.11 -9.15 12.67
CA ASN A 147 3.56 -7.83 13.05
C ASN A 147 2.27 -7.91 13.88
N LYS A 148 1.81 -9.11 14.25
CA LYS A 148 0.53 -9.36 14.94
C LYS A 148 0.37 -8.56 16.24
N HIS A 149 1.49 -8.29 16.93
CA HIS A 149 1.52 -7.51 18.17
C HIS A 149 0.98 -6.07 17.99
N LEU A 150 1.14 -5.46 16.81
CA LEU A 150 0.62 -4.12 16.52
C LEU A 150 -0.91 -4.07 16.53
N LEU A 151 -1.57 -5.17 16.16
CA LEU A 151 -3.03 -5.27 16.23
C LEU A 151 -3.53 -5.47 17.66
N GLN A 152 -2.72 -6.08 18.53
CA GLN A 152 -3.11 -6.34 19.92
C GLN A 152 -3.20 -5.06 20.74
N GLN A 153 -2.39 -4.04 20.43
CA GLN A 153 -2.45 -2.72 21.05
C GLN A 153 -3.85 -2.11 20.96
N LEU A 154 -4.51 -2.24 19.80
CA LEU A 154 -5.89 -1.77 19.61
C LEU A 154 -6.91 -2.50 20.53
N LEU A 155 -6.67 -3.79 20.79
CA LEU A 155 -7.56 -4.61 21.63
C LEU A 155 -7.37 -4.32 23.13
N GLU A 156 -6.16 -3.93 23.53
CA GLU A 156 -5.84 -3.57 24.91
C GLU A 156 -6.39 -2.19 25.27
N ASP A 157 -6.30 -1.21 24.36
CA ASP A 157 -6.85 0.15 24.55
C ASP A 157 -8.39 0.18 24.56
N SER A 158 -9.04 -0.92 24.21
CA SER A 158 -10.51 -1.07 24.18
C SER A 158 -11.11 -1.63 25.48
N ASN A 159 -10.28 -1.98 26.47
CA ASN A 159 -10.69 -2.51 27.79
C ASN A 159 -10.40 -1.53 28.93
#